data_AF-A0A1S2YTC0-F1
#
_entry.id   AF-A0A1S2YTC0-F1
#
_cell.length_a   1.000
_cell.length_b   1.000
_cell.length_c   1.000
_cell.angle_alpha   90.00
_cell.angle_beta   90.00
_cell.angle_gamma   90.00
#
_symmetry.space_group_name_H-M   'P 1'
#
loop_
_entity.id
_entity.type
_entity.pdbx_description
1 polymer ?
#
loop_
_entity_poly.entity_id
_entity_poly.type
_entity_poly.pdbx_seq_one_letter_code
_entity_poly.pdbx_strand_id
1 'polypeptide(L)'
;MIAKFVEIGTQAQAMIASCLIYSNIVIQNLNKERAISNSHEVVIHNSAHSSFTVKELVRPPSGHPIGTFKVDIDKRWCDCGDFQALQYSYSHFIIVCSFIHGDYMMYVSSKYTLQCIFDVYKEEFQAIHLQSYWLEYNEIEL
;
A
#
# COMPACT_ATOMS: atom_id res chain seq x y z
N MET A 1 22.13 -3.84 -12.73
CA MET A 1 20.67 -3.63 -12.83
C MET A 1 19.94 -4.97 -12.91
N ILE A 2 20.16 -5.79 -13.95
CA ILE A 2 19.55 -7.13 -14.12
C ILE A 2 19.70 -8.04 -12.88
N ALA A 3 20.89 -8.11 -12.27
CA ALA A 3 21.13 -8.93 -11.07
C ALA A 3 20.17 -8.61 -9.91
N LYS A 4 19.74 -7.35 -9.75
CA LYS A 4 18.83 -6.96 -8.67
C LYS A 4 17.40 -7.43 -8.93
N PHE A 5 16.96 -7.44 -10.19
CA PHE A 5 15.64 -7.95 -10.56
C PHE A 5 15.55 -9.45 -10.31
N VAL A 6 16.60 -10.20 -10.71
CA VAL A 6 16.70 -11.64 -10.45
C VAL A 6 16.67 -11.94 -8.95
N GLU A 7 17.45 -11.21 -8.15
CA GLU A 7 17.46 -11.37 -6.69
C GLU A 7 16.06 -11.19 -6.08
N ILE A 8 15.33 -10.15 -6.47
CA ILE A 8 13.97 -9.87 -5.98
C ILE A 8 13.00 -10.98 -6.39
N GLY A 9 13.04 -11.43 -7.65
CA GLY A 9 12.20 -12.52 -8.14
C GLY A 9 12.45 -13.83 -7.40
N THR A 10 13.72 -14.22 -7.24
CA THR A 10 14.10 -15.43 -6.49
C THR A 10 13.70 -15.34 -5.02
N GLN A 11 13.88 -14.18 -4.37
CA GLN A 11 13.45 -13.99 -2.99
C GLN A 11 11.92 -14.12 -2.86
N ALA A 12 11.16 -13.50 -3.77
CA ALA A 12 9.71 -13.60 -3.77
C ALA A 12 9.25 -15.06 -3.93
N GLN A 13 9.87 -15.81 -4.85
CA GLN A 13 9.59 -17.22 -5.08
C GLN A 13 9.85 -18.08 -3.83
N ALA A 14 10.99 -17.88 -3.14
CA ALA A 14 11.31 -18.60 -1.92
C ALA A 14 10.30 -18.32 -0.79
N MET A 15 9.83 -17.08 -0.68
CA MET A 15 8.80 -16.70 0.30
C MET A 15 7.43 -17.31 -0.05
N ILE A 16 7.05 -17.36 -1.34
CA ILE A 16 5.83 -18.05 -1.81
C ILE A 16 5.90 -19.55 -1.48
N ALA A 17 7.05 -20.19 -1.72
CA ALA A 17 7.27 -21.60 -1.38
C ALA A 17 7.16 -21.87 0.14
N SER A 18 7.36 -20.84 0.97
CA SER A 18 7.13 -20.86 2.41
C SER A 18 5.69 -20.48 2.81
N CYS A 19 4.76 -20.45 1.85
CA CYS A 19 3.35 -20.08 2.01
C CYS A 19 3.11 -18.65 2.52
N LEU A 20 4.06 -17.73 2.32
CA LEU A 20 3.88 -16.33 2.67
C LEU A 20 3.11 -15.60 1.56
N ILE A 21 2.20 -14.70 1.96
CA ILE A 21 1.42 -13.87 1.03
C ILE A 21 2.11 -12.53 0.77
N TYR A 22 2.74 -11.95 1.80
CA TYR A 22 3.35 -10.61 1.76
C TYR A 22 4.82 -10.67 2.16
N SER A 23 5.61 -9.72 1.65
CA SER A 23 7.01 -9.59 2.04
C SER A 23 7.16 -9.08 3.47
N ASN A 24 8.33 -9.30 4.08
CA ASN A 24 8.63 -8.80 5.43
C ASN A 24 8.51 -7.28 5.53
N ILE A 25 8.85 -6.56 4.46
CA ILE A 25 8.74 -5.09 4.40
C ILE A 25 7.27 -4.67 4.51
N VAL A 26 6.40 -5.32 3.75
CA VAL A 26 4.95 -5.03 3.77
C VAL A 26 4.37 -5.34 5.15
N ILE A 27 4.72 -6.48 5.76
CA ILE A 27 4.26 -6.85 7.11
C ILE A 27 4.77 -5.86 8.16
N GLN A 28 6.04 -5.43 8.09
CA GLN A 28 6.60 -4.46 9.02
C GLN A 28 5.89 -3.11 8.93
N ASN A 29 5.59 -2.64 7.72
CA ASN A 29 4.83 -1.42 7.54
C ASN A 29 3.39 -1.58 8.10
N LEU A 30 2.76 -2.75 7.96
CA LEU A 30 1.38 -2.97 8.43
C LEU A 30 1.35 -2.92 9.95
N ASN A 31 2.39 -3.47 10.58
CA ASN A 31 2.55 -3.43 12.03
C ASN A 31 2.77 -2.00 12.54
N LYS A 32 3.50 -1.16 11.79
CA LYS A 32 3.64 0.27 12.12
C LYS A 32 2.30 1.00 12.01
N GLU A 33 1.57 0.81 10.91
CA GLU A 33 0.24 1.41 10.72
C GLU A 33 -0.75 0.96 11.79
N ARG A 34 -0.70 -0.33 12.17
CA ARG A 34 -1.50 -0.89 13.27
C ARG A 34 -1.11 -0.28 14.63
N ALA A 35 0.17 -0.04 14.87
CA ALA A 35 0.60 0.64 16.10
C ALA A 35 0.08 2.09 16.13
N ILE A 36 0.14 2.78 15.00
CA ILE A 36 -0.37 4.15 14.83
C ILE A 36 -1.90 4.17 14.98
N SER A 37 -2.63 3.18 14.48
CA SER A 37 -4.11 3.14 14.58
C SER A 37 -4.61 3.17 16.03
N ASN A 38 -3.83 2.70 16.99
CA ASN A 38 -4.18 2.76 18.41
C ASN A 38 -4.25 4.18 18.97
N SER A 39 -3.69 5.18 18.28
CA SER A 39 -3.81 6.60 18.65
C SER A 39 -4.96 7.31 17.91
N HIS A 40 -5.94 6.57 17.41
CA HIS A 40 -7.10 7.09 16.68
C HIS A 40 -8.40 6.69 17.36
N GLU A 41 -9.46 7.43 17.07
CA GLU A 41 -10.81 7.17 17.57
C GLU A 41 -11.82 7.30 16.42
N VAL A 42 -12.76 6.36 16.33
CA VAL A 42 -13.92 6.50 15.44
C VAL A 42 -14.98 7.33 16.16
N VAL A 43 -15.22 8.56 15.68
CA VAL A 43 -16.11 9.53 16.35
C VAL A 43 -17.52 9.56 15.76
N ILE A 44 -17.67 9.25 14.48
CA ILE A 44 -18.98 9.16 13.79
C ILE A 44 -18.92 7.96 12.86
N HIS A 45 -20.00 7.18 12.81
CA HIS A 45 -20.15 6.11 11.83
C HIS A 45 -21.53 6.21 11.18
N ASN A 46 -21.55 6.02 9.86
CA ASN A 46 -22.75 5.85 9.06
C ASN A 46 -22.65 4.48 8.38
N SER A 47 -23.09 3.45 9.10
CA SER A 47 -22.99 2.05 8.69
C SER A 47 -23.77 1.76 7.41
N ALA A 48 -24.87 2.47 7.14
CA ALA A 48 -25.63 2.32 5.91
C ALA A 48 -24.84 2.74 4.66
N HIS A 49 -23.82 3.58 4.83
CA HIS A 49 -22.99 4.11 3.75
C HIS A 49 -21.52 3.71 3.87
N SER A 50 -21.18 2.77 4.77
CA SER A 50 -19.80 2.32 4.97
C SER A 50 -18.81 3.48 5.23
N SER A 51 -19.31 4.56 5.84
CA SER A 51 -18.59 5.82 5.99
C SER A 51 -18.35 6.12 7.47
N PHE A 52 -17.12 6.47 7.80
CA PHE A 52 -16.63 6.66 9.16
C PHE A 52 -15.85 7.96 9.25
N THR A 53 -15.92 8.61 10.41
CA THR A 53 -15.07 9.74 10.76
C THR A 53 -14.10 9.28 11.82
N VAL A 54 -12.81 9.39 11.52
CA VAL A 54 -11.70 9.01 12.38
C VAL A 54 -10.98 10.26 12.85
N LYS A 55 -10.82 10.40 14.16
CA LYS A 55 -10.06 11.48 14.78
C LYS A 55 -8.71 10.96 15.25
N GLU A 56 -7.65 11.67 14.92
CA GLU A 56 -6.33 11.43 15.51
C GLU A 56 -6.29 12.00 16.94
N LEU A 57 -5.68 11.26 17.86
CA LEU A 57 -5.55 11.69 19.27
C LEU A 57 -4.14 12.17 19.61
N VAL A 58 -3.16 11.77 18.82
CA VAL A 58 -1.73 12.09 18.99
C VAL A 58 -1.22 12.62 17.66
N ARG A 59 -0.26 13.56 17.69
CA ARG A 59 0.36 14.05 16.46
C ARG A 59 0.99 12.90 15.67
N PRO A 60 0.68 12.77 14.37
CA PRO A 60 1.26 11.72 13.55
C PRO A 60 2.78 11.90 13.42
N PRO A 61 3.54 10.81 13.18
CA PRO A 61 4.98 10.88 12.93
C PRO A 61 5.38 11.79 11.76
N SER A 62 4.45 12.05 10.83
CA SER A 62 4.64 12.97 9.72
C SER A 62 4.78 14.44 10.15
N GLY A 63 4.46 14.77 11.41
CA GLY A 63 4.61 16.11 11.99
C GLY A 63 3.44 17.06 11.70
N HIS A 64 2.46 16.63 10.90
CA HIS A 64 1.25 17.41 10.64
C HIS A 64 0.40 17.57 11.91
N PRO A 65 -0.45 18.60 11.98
CA PRO A 65 -1.41 18.74 13.07
C PRO A 65 -2.37 17.55 13.13
N ILE A 66 -2.85 17.26 14.34
CA ILE A 66 -3.93 16.29 14.56
C ILE A 66 -5.12 16.62 13.66
N GLY A 67 -5.58 15.64 12.90
CA GLY A 67 -6.70 15.77 11.97
C GLY A 67 -7.93 14.94 12.34
N THR A 68 -9.02 15.23 11.63
CA THR A 68 -10.22 14.39 11.56
C THR A 68 -10.44 14.05 10.10
N PHE A 69 -10.54 12.76 9.80
CA PHE A 69 -10.55 12.22 8.45
C PHE A 69 -11.81 11.38 8.20
N LYS A 70 -12.32 11.43 6.98
CA LYS A 70 -13.39 10.57 6.50
C LYS A 70 -12.82 9.35 5.82
N VAL A 71 -13.32 8.19 6.23
CA VAL A 71 -13.00 6.88 5.64
C VAL A 71 -14.27 6.30 5.02
N ASP A 72 -14.18 5.85 3.79
CA ASP A 72 -15.21 5.05 3.12
C ASP A 72 -14.60 3.67 2.82
N ILE A 73 -15.04 2.65 3.56
CA ILE A 73 -14.42 1.32 3.48
C ILE A 73 -14.73 0.61 2.17
N ASP A 74 -15.94 0.78 1.63
CA ASP A 74 -16.36 0.13 0.38
C ASP A 74 -15.64 0.74 -0.82
N LYS A 75 -15.49 2.07 -0.83
CA LYS A 75 -14.75 2.78 -1.87
C LYS A 75 -13.24 2.71 -1.69
N ARG A 76 -12.75 2.13 -0.60
CA ARG A 76 -11.33 2.14 -0.22
C ARG A 76 -10.76 3.56 -0.33
N TRP A 77 -11.37 4.50 0.39
CA TRP A 77 -11.03 5.90 0.30
C TRP A 77 -10.85 6.55 1.67
N CYS A 78 -9.87 7.46 1.76
CA CYS A 78 -9.64 8.34 2.90
C CYS A 78 -9.32 9.74 2.39
N ASP A 79 -9.87 10.79 3.02
CA ASP A 79 -9.55 12.19 2.70
C ASP A 79 -8.20 12.68 3.27
N CYS A 80 -7.43 11.81 3.95
CA CYS A 80 -6.05 12.11 4.31
C CYS A 80 -5.11 12.21 3.08
N GLY A 81 -5.54 11.75 1.90
CA GLY A 81 -4.76 11.79 0.66
C GLY A 81 -3.71 10.67 0.54
N ASP A 82 -3.13 10.22 1.66
CA ASP A 82 -2.08 9.20 1.68
C ASP A 82 -2.55 7.84 1.14
N PHE A 83 -3.81 7.47 1.43
CA PHE A 83 -4.37 6.19 0.97
C PHE A 83 -4.35 6.07 -0.57
N GLN A 84 -4.57 7.18 -1.27
CA GLN A 84 -4.63 7.19 -2.73
C GLN A 84 -3.24 7.07 -3.36
N ALA A 85 -2.23 7.66 -2.73
CA ALA A 85 -0.85 7.62 -3.21
C ALA A 85 -0.19 6.25 -2.99
N LEU A 86 -0.46 5.62 -1.86
CA LEU A 86 0.21 4.38 -1.44
C LEU A 86 -0.62 3.11 -1.65
N GLN A 87 -1.91 3.19 -1.99
CA GLN A 87 -2.80 2.02 -2.22
C GLN A 87 -2.70 0.93 -1.13
N TYR A 88 -2.46 1.34 0.12
CA TYR A 88 -2.08 0.48 1.23
C TYR A 88 -2.92 0.80 2.47
N SER A 89 -3.29 -0.21 3.26
CA SER A 89 -4.11 -0.06 4.47
C SER A 89 -3.40 0.83 5.49
N TYR A 90 -3.86 2.07 5.64
CA TYR A 90 -3.33 3.05 6.57
C TYR A 90 -3.97 2.91 7.97
N SER A 91 -3.37 3.54 8.97
CA SER A 91 -3.88 3.57 10.36
C SER A 91 -5.38 3.88 10.46
N HIS A 92 -5.90 4.83 9.67
CA HIS A 92 -7.33 5.20 9.63
C HIS A 92 -8.23 4.04 9.21
N PHE A 93 -7.80 3.23 8.24
CA PHE A 93 -8.54 2.03 7.83
C PHE A 93 -8.48 0.94 8.89
N ILE A 94 -7.32 0.75 9.51
CA ILE A 94 -7.12 -0.29 10.53
C ILE A 94 -8.01 -0.04 11.75
N ILE A 95 -8.11 1.21 12.23
CA ILE A 95 -9.00 1.53 13.36
C ILE A 95 -10.47 1.33 13.01
N VAL A 96 -10.89 1.68 11.78
CA VAL A 96 -12.27 1.43 11.32
C VAL A 96 -12.54 -0.07 11.23
N CYS A 97 -11.63 -0.85 10.65
CA CYS A 97 -11.75 -2.31 10.60
C CYS A 97 -11.84 -2.91 12.01
N SER A 98 -10.99 -2.46 12.93
CA SER A 98 -11.05 -2.88 14.34
C SER A 98 -12.39 -2.52 14.98
N PHE A 99 -12.93 -1.34 14.69
CA PHE A 99 -14.22 -0.87 15.20
C PHE A 99 -15.39 -1.73 14.71
N ILE A 100 -15.37 -2.18 13.44
CA ILE A 100 -16.42 -3.04 12.87
C ILE A 100 -16.13 -4.55 12.99
N HIS A 101 -15.08 -4.94 13.74
CA HIS A 101 -14.60 -6.32 13.82
C HIS A 101 -14.27 -6.97 12.47
N GLY A 102 -13.83 -6.17 11.50
CA GLY A 102 -13.41 -6.61 10.17
C GLY A 102 -11.90 -6.87 10.08
N ASP A 103 -11.51 -7.69 9.11
CA ASP A 103 -10.10 -7.92 8.80
C ASP A 103 -9.55 -6.83 7.87
N TYR A 104 -8.63 -5.99 8.37
CA TYR A 104 -8.02 -4.92 7.59
C TYR A 104 -7.14 -5.45 6.45
N MET A 105 -6.72 -6.72 6.49
CA MET A 105 -5.91 -7.35 5.45
C MET A 105 -6.65 -7.40 4.10
N MET A 106 -7.99 -7.39 4.11
CA MET A 106 -8.82 -7.37 2.89
C MET A 106 -8.67 -6.07 2.07
N TYR A 107 -8.18 -5.01 2.70
CA TYR A 107 -7.99 -3.69 2.09
C TYR A 107 -6.57 -3.45 1.59
N VAL A 108 -5.63 -4.36 1.87
CA VAL A 108 -4.27 -4.32 1.32
C VAL A 108 -4.34 -4.63 -0.18
N SER A 109 -3.76 -3.77 -1.01
CA SER A 109 -3.76 -3.98 -2.46
C SER A 109 -3.01 -5.26 -2.84
N SER A 110 -3.56 -6.01 -3.79
CA SER A 110 -2.96 -7.23 -4.34
C SER A 110 -1.59 -6.97 -4.98
N LYS A 111 -1.28 -5.71 -5.35
CA LYS A 111 0.04 -5.29 -5.84
C LYS A 111 1.18 -5.53 -4.85
N TYR A 112 0.87 -5.63 -3.57
CA TYR A 112 1.84 -5.91 -2.51
C TYR A 112 2.03 -7.40 -2.22
N THR A 113 1.27 -8.28 -2.90
CA THR A 113 1.43 -9.72 -2.74
C THR A 113 2.75 -10.18 -3.34
N LEU A 114 3.37 -11.18 -2.72
CA LEU A 114 4.56 -11.83 -3.24
C LEU A 114 4.32 -12.42 -4.63
N GLN A 115 3.10 -12.87 -4.92
CA GLN A 115 2.72 -13.35 -6.24
C GLN A 115 2.81 -12.23 -7.29
N CYS A 116 2.25 -11.05 -7.02
CA CYS A 116 2.36 -9.91 -7.94
C CYS A 116 3.81 -9.46 -8.11
N ILE A 117 4.59 -9.44 -7.02
CA ILE A 117 6.03 -9.15 -7.09
C ILE A 117 6.74 -10.19 -7.97
N PHE A 118 6.53 -11.47 -7.72
CA PHE A 118 7.12 -12.53 -8.53
C PHE A 118 6.74 -12.39 -10.01
N ASP A 119 5.47 -12.14 -10.31
CA ASP A 119 5.00 -11.99 -11.69
C ASP A 119 5.63 -10.80 -12.43
N VAL A 120 5.95 -9.70 -11.72
CA VAL A 120 6.67 -8.55 -12.29
C VAL A 120 8.15 -8.84 -12.50
N TYR A 121 8.77 -9.61 -11.61
CA TYR A 121 10.22 -9.82 -11.57
C TYR A 121 10.70 -11.14 -12.19
N LYS A 122 9.80 -12.07 -12.54
CA LYS A 122 10.12 -13.32 -13.24
C LYS A 122 10.42 -13.11 -14.71
N GLU A 123 9.91 -12.02 -15.30
CA GLU A 123 10.15 -11.70 -16.70
C GLU A 123 11.62 -11.34 -16.89
N GLU A 124 12.25 -11.94 -17.91
CA GLU A 124 13.58 -11.55 -18.31
C GLU A 124 13.50 -10.17 -18.94
N PHE A 125 13.86 -9.14 -18.17
CA PHE A 125 14.05 -7.81 -18.71
C PHE A 125 15.11 -7.89 -19.81
N GLN A 126 14.70 -7.64 -21.05
CA GLN A 126 15.67 -7.50 -22.14
C GLN A 126 16.68 -6.43 -21.74
N ALA A 127 17.95 -6.72 -22.01
CA ALA A 127 19.00 -5.74 -21.79
C ALA A 127 18.60 -4.45 -22.52
N ILE A 128 18.49 -3.37 -21.77
CA ILE A 128 18.30 -2.05 -22.34
C ILE A 128 19.44 -1.83 -23.33
N HIS A 129 19.12 -1.69 -24.63
CA HIS A 129 20.12 -1.45 -25.65
C HIS A 129 20.89 -0.17 -25.33
N LEU A 130 22.18 -0.13 -25.70
CA LEU A 130 23.05 1.03 -25.48
C LEU A 130 22.34 2.34 -25.87
N GLN A 131 22.67 3.44 -25.20
CA GLN A 131 22.05 4.75 -25.45
C GLN A 131 22.05 5.16 -26.94
N SER A 132 23.01 4.65 -27.71
CA SER A 132 23.13 4.82 -29.16
C SER A 132 22.03 4.16 -30.02
N TYR A 133 21.19 3.27 -29.45
CA TYR A 133 20.09 2.58 -30.15
C TYR A 133 18.72 3.19 -29.87
N TRP A 134 18.65 4.22 -29.03
CA TRP A 134 17.40 4.88 -28.72
C TRP A 134 17.07 5.81 -29.89
N LEU A 135 15.82 5.78 -30.34
CA LEU A 135 15.36 6.72 -31.36
C LEU A 135 15.55 8.14 -30.82
N GLU A 136 16.19 8.99 -31.61
CA GLU A 136 16.17 10.43 -31.33
C GLU A 136 14.72 10.88 -31.29
N TYR A 137 14.37 11.61 -30.23
CA TYR A 137 13.03 12.13 -30.08
C TYR A 137 12.83 13.22 -31.15
N ASN A 138 12.25 12.84 -32.27
CA ASN A 138 11.76 13.79 -33.25
C ASN A 138 10.44 14.32 -32.69
N GLU A 139 10.48 15.54 -32.15
CA GLU A 139 9.27 16.33 -31.89
C GLU A 139 8.45 16.39 -33.18
N ILE A 140 7.47 15.51 -33.30
CA ILE A 140 6.41 15.70 -34.28
C ILE A 140 5.58 16.85 -33.72
N GLU A 141 5.74 18.02 -34.33
CA GLU A 141 4.83 19.17 -34.14
C GLU A 141 3.39 18.68 -34.27
N LEU A 142 2.63 18.86 -33.19
CA LEU A 142 1.17 18.73 -33.16
C LEU A 142 0.52 19.97 -33.78
#